data_AF-A0A9D5IM70-F1
#
_entry.id   AF-A0A9D5IM70-F1
#
_cell.length_a   1.000
_cell.length_b   1.000
_cell.length_c   1.000
_cell.angle_alpha   90.00
_cell.angle_beta   90.00
_cell.angle_gamma   90.00
#
_symmetry.space_group_name_H-M   'P 1'
#
loop_
_entity.id
_entity.type
_entity.pdbx_description
1 polymer ?
#
loop_
_entity_poly.entity_id
_entity_poly.type
_entity_poly.pdbx_seq_one_letter_code
_entity_poly.pdbx_strand_id
1 'polypeptide(L)'
;MQLAALCLLTLAGCYPTFNWRELRPEGTPLQALLPCKPETAERTVPLGGAPTVLHMHSCKTGDLTFALAWVRAADLATVPALLSDWQRASLAAIRVDPARQTDPAYQWAATVAGASPVQGLTAQGTDSQGQPVQARAVYFAQGAQVYQAAIYGAASDEVRTTFFEGLKLP
;
A
#
# COMPACT_ATOMS: atom_id res chain seq x y z
N MET A 1 36.23 16.84 -49.41
CA MET A 1 36.25 16.36 -48.02
C MET A 1 35.24 17.19 -47.23
N GLN A 2 34.09 16.63 -46.81
CA GLN A 2 33.85 16.04 -45.47
C GLN A 2 34.21 17.03 -44.35
N LEU A 3 33.37 17.34 -43.37
CA LEU A 3 32.56 16.43 -42.57
C LEU A 3 31.14 16.95 -42.28
N ALA A 4 30.15 16.08 -42.46
CA ALA A 4 28.82 16.23 -41.87
C ALA A 4 28.91 15.98 -40.36
N ALA A 5 28.57 16.98 -39.55
CA ALA A 5 28.45 16.85 -38.10
C ALA A 5 27.09 16.23 -37.78
N LEU A 6 27.08 14.92 -37.51
CA LEU A 6 25.91 14.19 -37.04
C LEU A 6 25.73 14.50 -35.54
N CYS A 7 24.88 15.46 -35.20
CA CYS A 7 24.42 15.66 -33.83
C CYS A 7 23.56 14.46 -33.39
N LEU A 8 24.16 13.50 -32.69
CA LEU A 8 23.41 12.49 -31.93
C LEU A 8 22.73 13.21 -30.76
N LEU A 9 21.46 13.56 -30.93
CA LEU A 9 20.53 13.86 -29.84
C LEU A 9 20.27 12.56 -29.08
N THR A 10 21.04 12.31 -28.02
CA THR A 10 20.67 11.30 -27.02
C THR A 10 19.45 11.83 -26.27
N LEU A 11 18.25 11.35 -26.59
CA LEU A 11 17.06 11.54 -25.76
C LEU A 11 17.29 10.79 -24.43
N ALA A 12 17.93 11.45 -23.47
CA ALA A 12 17.76 11.11 -22.07
C ALA A 12 16.32 11.48 -21.70
N GLY A 13 15.38 10.57 -21.94
CA GLY A 13 14.01 10.72 -21.46
C GLY A 13 14.05 10.79 -19.94
N CYS A 14 13.85 11.98 -19.38
CA CYS A 14 13.61 12.16 -17.95
C CYS A 14 12.31 11.43 -17.59
N TYR A 15 12.40 10.17 -17.20
CA TYR A 15 11.28 9.49 -16.57
C TYR A 15 11.20 9.97 -15.11
N PRO A 16 10.03 10.46 -14.65
CA PRO A 16 9.87 10.87 -13.26
C PRO A 16 10.07 9.66 -12.35
N THR A 17 10.69 9.86 -11.18
CA THR A 17 10.85 8.82 -10.15
C THR A 17 9.53 8.14 -9.81
N PHE A 18 8.43 8.91 -9.79
CA PHE A 18 7.08 8.42 -9.58
C PHE A 18 6.28 8.55 -10.88
N ASN A 19 6.10 7.43 -11.58
CA ASN A 19 5.28 7.31 -12.77
C ASN A 19 3.92 6.73 -12.38
N TRP A 20 3.00 7.61 -11.95
CA TRP A 20 1.69 7.23 -11.44
C TRP A 20 0.82 6.59 -12.53
N ARG A 21 0.35 5.38 -12.24
CA ARG A 21 -0.47 4.58 -13.14
C ARG A 21 -1.72 4.14 -12.40
N GLU A 22 -2.86 4.33 -13.05
CA GLU A 22 -4.11 3.76 -12.58
C GLU A 22 -4.10 2.24 -12.74
N LEU A 23 -4.65 1.56 -11.74
CA LEU A 23 -4.92 0.14 -11.80
C LEU A 23 -6.25 -0.19 -11.10
N ARG A 24 -6.81 -1.32 -11.51
CA ARG A 24 -8.00 -1.93 -10.90
C ARG A 24 -7.61 -3.35 -10.48
N PRO A 25 -7.45 -3.64 -9.18
CA PRO A 25 -7.13 -4.98 -8.72
C PRO A 25 -8.20 -5.98 -9.16
N GLU A 26 -7.76 -7.12 -9.68
CA GLU A 26 -8.63 -8.13 -10.26
C GLU A 26 -9.68 -8.63 -9.25
N GLY A 27 -10.93 -8.76 -9.70
CA GLY A 27 -12.03 -9.22 -8.85
C GLY A 27 -12.48 -8.21 -7.78
N THR A 28 -12.03 -6.95 -7.88
CA THR A 28 -12.41 -5.88 -6.96
C THR A 28 -12.95 -4.66 -7.71
N PRO A 29 -13.85 -3.88 -7.10
CA PRO A 29 -14.28 -2.60 -7.65
C PRO A 29 -13.30 -1.45 -7.33
N LEU A 30 -12.17 -1.73 -6.68
CA LEU A 30 -11.21 -0.71 -6.26
C LEU A 30 -10.48 -0.11 -7.47
N GLN A 31 -10.39 1.22 -7.49
CA GLN A 31 -9.42 1.97 -8.28
C GLN A 31 -8.30 2.45 -7.37
N ALA A 32 -7.06 2.35 -7.85
CA ALA A 32 -5.88 2.81 -7.13
C ALA A 32 -4.82 3.39 -8.09
N LEU A 33 -3.86 4.11 -7.51
CA LEU A 33 -2.66 4.57 -8.20
C LEU A 33 -1.43 3.85 -7.62
N LEU A 34 -0.51 3.42 -8.50
CA LEU A 34 0.84 3.03 -8.11
C LEU A 34 1.89 3.81 -8.91
N PRO A 35 3.03 4.20 -8.30
CA PRO A 35 4.02 5.07 -8.93
C PRO A 35 4.99 4.34 -9.87
N CYS A 36 4.79 3.04 -10.09
CA CYS A 36 5.60 2.20 -10.94
C CYS A 36 4.76 1.03 -11.47
N LYS A 37 5.35 0.24 -12.38
CA LYS A 37 4.75 -1.04 -12.77
C LYS A 37 4.70 -1.96 -11.54
N PRO A 38 3.52 -2.45 -11.14
CA PRO A 38 3.42 -3.36 -10.01
C PRO A 38 3.95 -4.75 -10.34
N GLU A 39 4.59 -5.34 -9.35
CA GLU A 39 4.72 -6.78 -9.20
C GLU A 39 3.47 -7.33 -8.52
N THR A 40 3.02 -8.50 -8.95
CA THR A 40 1.86 -9.18 -8.37
C THR A 40 2.32 -10.37 -7.57
N ALA A 41 1.76 -10.54 -6.38
CA ALA A 41 2.01 -11.70 -5.53
C ALA A 41 0.70 -12.19 -4.92
N GLU A 42 0.63 -13.49 -4.68
CA GLU A 42 -0.45 -14.12 -3.93
C GLU A 42 0.16 -15.03 -2.86
N ARG A 43 -0.38 -14.97 -1.64
CA ARG A 43 0.06 -15.84 -0.55
C ARG A 43 -1.10 -16.15 0.38
N THR A 44 -1.13 -17.36 0.91
CA THR A 44 -2.01 -17.71 2.01
C THR A 44 -1.40 -17.23 3.33
N VAL A 45 -2.14 -16.44 4.10
CA VAL A 45 -1.72 -15.90 5.41
C VAL A 45 -2.75 -16.26 6.49
N PRO A 46 -2.31 -16.46 7.75
CA PRO A 46 -3.23 -16.67 8.86
C PRO A 46 -3.82 -15.32 9.30
N LEU A 47 -4.91 -14.89 8.67
CA LEU A 47 -5.56 -13.60 8.93
C LEU A 47 -6.99 -13.83 9.40
N GLY A 48 -7.41 -13.15 10.47
CA GLY A 48 -8.73 -13.39 11.08
C GLY A 48 -8.90 -14.78 11.69
N GLY A 49 -7.79 -15.42 12.09
CA GLY A 49 -7.79 -16.79 12.65
C GLY A 49 -7.95 -17.92 11.63
N ALA A 50 -7.99 -17.63 10.32
CA ALA A 50 -8.14 -18.63 9.27
C ALA A 50 -7.12 -18.43 8.13
N PRO A 51 -6.78 -19.49 7.37
CA PRO A 51 -6.01 -19.36 6.14
C PRO A 51 -6.79 -18.50 5.13
N THR A 52 -6.24 -17.34 4.79
CA THR A 52 -6.85 -16.37 3.88
C THR A 52 -5.91 -16.11 2.71
N VAL A 53 -6.42 -16.18 1.48
CA VAL A 53 -5.65 -15.81 0.29
C VAL A 53 -5.54 -14.29 0.23
N LEU A 54 -4.31 -13.81 0.30
CA LEU A 54 -3.96 -12.40 0.19
C LEU A 54 -3.31 -12.13 -1.15
N HIS A 55 -3.99 -11.30 -1.93
CA HIS A 55 -3.49 -10.79 -3.20
C HIS A 55 -2.80 -9.45 -2.95
N MET A 56 -1.72 -9.18 -3.68
CA MET A 56 -0.94 -7.98 -3.49
C MET A 56 -0.37 -7.48 -4.82
N HIS A 57 -0.44 -6.17 -5.00
CA HIS A 57 0.37 -5.41 -5.92
C HIS A 57 1.37 -4.57 -5.14
N SER A 58 2.65 -4.65 -5.50
CA SER A 58 3.67 -3.83 -4.87
C SER A 58 4.64 -3.28 -5.90
N CYS A 59 5.23 -2.12 -5.62
CA CYS A 59 6.36 -1.64 -6.40
C CYS A 59 7.30 -0.77 -5.55
N LYS A 60 8.58 -0.76 -5.92
CA LYS A 60 9.63 0.02 -5.26
C LYS A 60 10.12 1.12 -6.19
N THR A 61 10.10 2.36 -5.73
CA THR A 61 10.68 3.52 -6.43
C THR A 61 10.96 4.65 -5.45
N GLY A 62 11.98 5.47 -5.73
CA GLY A 62 12.33 6.64 -4.90
C GLY A 62 12.60 6.29 -3.43
N ASP A 63 13.30 5.18 -3.17
CA ASP A 63 13.56 4.62 -1.82
C ASP A 63 12.31 4.28 -1.00
N LEU A 64 11.15 4.25 -1.63
CA LEU A 64 9.88 3.87 -1.04
C LEU A 64 9.42 2.52 -1.58
N THR A 65 8.71 1.77 -0.74
CA THR A 65 7.93 0.61 -1.17
C THR A 65 6.45 0.94 -1.03
N PHE A 66 5.70 0.78 -2.11
CA PHE A 66 4.24 0.92 -2.13
C PHE A 66 3.63 -0.47 -2.22
N ALA A 67 2.58 -0.71 -1.45
CA ALA A 67 1.83 -1.96 -1.48
C ALA A 67 0.33 -1.66 -1.46
N LEU A 68 -0.40 -2.37 -2.32
CA LEU A 68 -1.85 -2.48 -2.29
C LEU A 68 -2.18 -3.97 -2.19
N ALA A 69 -2.84 -4.37 -1.12
CA ALA A 69 -3.22 -5.75 -0.86
C ALA A 69 -4.71 -5.84 -0.56
N TRP A 70 -5.30 -6.98 -0.89
CA TRP A 70 -6.70 -7.25 -0.62
C TRP A 70 -6.95 -8.72 -0.31
N VAL A 71 -8.01 -8.92 0.48
CA VAL A 71 -8.56 -10.23 0.82
C VAL A 71 -10.09 -10.15 0.77
N ARG A 72 -10.71 -11.33 0.72
CA ARG A 72 -12.15 -11.45 0.94
C ARG A 72 -12.40 -12.07 2.31
N ALA A 73 -13.13 -11.34 3.15
CA ALA A 73 -13.65 -11.87 4.40
C ALA A 73 -14.69 -12.97 4.13
N ALA A 74 -14.82 -13.93 5.05
CA ALA A 74 -15.77 -15.03 4.91
C ALA A 74 -17.23 -14.52 4.87
N ASP A 75 -17.51 -13.50 5.67
CA ASP A 75 -18.78 -12.78 5.69
C ASP A 75 -18.58 -11.33 6.20
N LEU A 76 -19.64 -10.53 6.20
CA LEU A 76 -19.60 -9.14 6.66
C LEU A 76 -19.29 -8.99 8.16
N ALA A 77 -19.67 -9.97 8.99
CA ALA A 77 -19.48 -9.91 10.43
C ALA A 77 -17.99 -10.09 10.82
N THR A 78 -17.21 -10.78 9.98
CA THR A 78 -15.78 -11.00 10.21
C THR A 78 -14.89 -9.81 9.79
N VAL A 79 -15.41 -8.85 9.02
CA VAL A 79 -14.62 -7.70 8.50
C VAL A 79 -13.91 -6.91 9.60
N PRO A 80 -14.55 -6.51 10.72
CA PRO A 80 -13.87 -5.74 11.77
C PRO A 80 -12.71 -6.52 12.42
N ALA A 81 -12.89 -7.82 12.67
CA ALA A 81 -11.86 -8.67 13.25
C ALA A 81 -10.68 -8.82 12.28
N LEU A 82 -10.97 -9.04 10.99
CA LEU A 82 -9.96 -9.18 9.95
C LEU A 82 -9.13 -7.90 9.77
N LEU A 83 -9.76 -6.73 9.74
CA LEU A 83 -9.06 -5.43 9.73
C LEU A 83 -8.13 -5.27 10.94
N SER A 84 -8.64 -5.65 12.12
CA SER A 84 -7.88 -5.54 13.36
C SER A 84 -6.65 -6.45 13.36
N ASP A 85 -6.85 -7.73 13.04
CA ASP A 85 -5.74 -8.70 12.94
C ASP A 85 -4.72 -8.29 11.89
N TRP A 86 -5.16 -7.69 10.78
CA TRP A 86 -4.23 -7.24 9.74
C TRP A 86 -3.35 -6.08 10.23
N GLN A 87 -3.92 -5.12 10.96
CA GLN A 87 -3.13 -4.05 11.55
C GLN A 87 -2.10 -4.59 12.55
N ARG A 88 -2.50 -5.51 13.44
CA ARG A 88 -1.58 -6.16 14.39
C ARG A 88 -0.47 -6.90 13.68
N ALA A 89 -0.79 -7.69 12.65
CA ALA A 89 0.19 -8.41 11.85
C ALA A 89 1.16 -7.47 11.14
N SER A 90 0.68 -6.32 10.66
CA SER A 90 1.51 -5.33 9.97
C SER A 90 2.47 -4.61 10.92
N LEU A 91 2.04 -4.29 12.15
CA LEU A 91 2.94 -3.79 13.19
C LEU A 91 4.00 -4.83 13.57
N ALA A 92 3.59 -6.09 13.76
CA ALA A 92 4.51 -7.19 14.06
C ALA A 92 5.58 -7.37 12.96
N ALA A 93 5.18 -7.22 11.68
CA ALA A 93 6.09 -7.37 10.54
C ALA A 93 7.24 -6.35 10.54
N ILE A 94 7.03 -5.17 11.14
CA ILE A 94 8.07 -4.14 11.34
C ILE A 94 8.58 -4.10 12.78
N ARG A 95 8.38 -5.18 13.55
CA ARG A 95 8.84 -5.35 14.95
C ARG A 95 8.33 -4.26 15.91
N VAL A 96 7.14 -3.73 15.64
CA VAL A 96 6.40 -2.87 16.57
C VAL A 96 5.44 -3.73 17.37
N ASP A 97 5.28 -3.44 18.66
CA ASP A 97 4.31 -4.12 19.54
C ASP A 97 2.90 -4.03 18.94
N PRO A 98 2.26 -5.17 18.60
CA PRO A 98 0.92 -5.19 18.01
C PRO A 98 -0.16 -4.55 18.89
N ALA A 99 0.04 -4.48 20.21
CA ALA A 99 -0.89 -3.82 21.13
C ALA A 99 -0.98 -2.29 20.89
N ARG A 100 -0.01 -1.70 20.16
CA ARG A 100 -0.01 -0.27 19.82
C ARG A 100 -1.00 0.12 18.73
N GLN A 101 -1.68 -0.84 18.10
CA GLN A 101 -2.70 -0.56 17.10
C GLN A 101 -3.78 0.43 17.61
N THR A 102 -4.18 0.32 18.87
CA THR A 102 -5.21 1.18 19.47
C THR A 102 -4.66 2.48 20.07
N ASP A 103 -3.34 2.67 20.05
CA ASP A 103 -2.68 3.88 20.54
C ASP A 103 -2.96 5.03 19.56
N PRO A 104 -3.58 6.14 19.99
CA PRO A 104 -3.85 7.29 19.12
C PRO A 104 -2.60 7.86 18.43
N ALA A 105 -1.41 7.69 19.02
CA ALA A 105 -0.16 8.14 18.41
C ALA A 105 0.20 7.37 17.11
N TYR A 106 -0.36 6.17 16.94
CA TYR A 106 -0.19 5.34 15.74
C TYR A 106 -1.33 5.54 14.74
N GLN A 107 -2.33 6.34 15.05
CA GLN A 107 -3.49 6.55 14.21
C GLN A 107 -3.38 7.84 13.41
N TRP A 108 -3.96 7.86 12.22
CA TRP A 108 -4.13 9.09 11.45
C TRP A 108 -5.49 9.11 10.78
N ALA A 109 -6.03 10.32 10.56
CA ALA A 109 -7.32 10.50 9.92
C ALA A 109 -7.22 10.18 8.43
N ALA A 110 -7.61 8.96 8.06
CA ALA A 110 -7.65 8.48 6.70
C ALA A 110 -9.08 8.50 6.16
N THR A 111 -9.22 8.79 4.87
CA THR A 111 -10.49 8.71 4.14
C THR A 111 -10.26 7.94 2.83
N VAL A 112 -11.26 7.16 2.43
CA VAL A 112 -11.31 6.48 1.13
C VAL A 112 -12.73 6.58 0.63
N ALA A 113 -12.94 7.18 -0.55
CA ALA A 113 -14.27 7.37 -1.11
C ALA A 113 -14.93 6.01 -1.39
N GLY A 114 -16.20 5.85 -1.00
CA GLY A 114 -16.97 4.61 -1.19
C GLY A 114 -16.62 3.47 -0.22
N ALA A 115 -15.77 3.71 0.78
CA ALA A 115 -15.34 2.71 1.75
C ALA A 115 -15.94 2.94 3.14
N SER A 116 -16.28 1.84 3.82
CA SER A 116 -16.60 1.84 5.25
C SER A 116 -16.45 0.42 5.83
N PRO A 117 -15.73 0.23 6.95
CA PRO A 117 -14.95 1.24 7.69
C PRO A 117 -13.64 1.65 7.00
N VAL A 118 -12.99 2.71 7.49
CA VAL A 118 -11.66 3.19 7.09
C VAL A 118 -10.82 3.48 8.34
N GLN A 119 -9.58 2.99 8.38
CA GLN A 119 -8.69 3.08 9.54
C GLN A 119 -7.26 3.40 9.08
N GLY A 120 -6.70 4.53 9.52
CA GLY A 120 -5.32 4.92 9.24
C GLY A 120 -4.37 4.47 10.34
N LEU A 121 -3.26 3.84 9.96
CA LEU A 121 -2.17 3.45 10.85
C LEU A 121 -0.84 4.04 10.37
N THR A 122 0.00 4.52 11.28
CA THR A 122 1.37 4.97 11.03
C THR A 122 2.27 4.43 12.13
N ALA A 123 3.49 4.03 11.79
CA ALA A 123 4.41 3.43 12.75
C ALA A 123 5.86 3.62 12.30
N GLN A 124 6.79 3.58 13.25
CA GLN A 124 8.22 3.45 12.99
C GLN A 124 8.73 2.20 13.68
N GLY A 125 9.42 1.36 12.94
CA GLY A 125 9.90 0.06 13.41
C GLY A 125 11.22 -0.31 12.75
N THR A 126 11.48 -1.61 12.67
CA THR A 126 12.67 -2.14 11.98
C THR A 126 12.32 -3.34 11.09
N ASP A 127 13.06 -3.50 10.00
CA ASP A 127 12.93 -4.66 9.12
C ASP A 127 13.65 -5.92 9.67
N SER A 128 13.72 -6.98 8.87
CA SER A 128 14.38 -8.24 9.26
C SER A 128 15.89 -8.08 9.51
N GLN A 129 16.52 -7.07 8.92
CA GLN A 129 17.94 -6.74 9.04
C GLN A 129 18.21 -5.71 10.15
N GLY A 130 17.16 -5.28 10.87
CA GLY A 130 17.25 -4.26 11.92
C GLY A 130 17.33 -2.83 11.39
N GLN A 131 17.11 -2.60 10.09
CA GLN A 131 17.13 -1.25 9.53
C GLN A 131 15.82 -0.51 9.86
N PRO A 132 15.88 0.79 10.19
CA PRO A 132 14.68 1.58 10.46
C PRO A 132 13.72 1.57 9.27
N VAL A 133 12.44 1.33 9.54
CA VAL A 133 11.37 1.42 8.55
C VAL A 133 10.23 2.27 9.09
N GLN A 134 9.81 3.25 8.29
CA GLN A 134 8.60 4.01 8.54
C GLN A 134 7.47 3.37 7.74
N ALA A 135 6.32 3.13 8.35
CA ALA A 135 5.15 2.61 7.68
C ALA A 135 3.99 3.59 7.84
N ARG A 136 3.28 3.86 6.75
CA ARG A 136 1.99 4.55 6.78
C ARG A 136 1.02 3.77 5.91
N ALA A 137 -0.10 3.37 6.49
CA ALA A 137 -1.09 2.53 5.83
C ALA A 137 -2.52 3.00 6.10
N VAL A 138 -3.41 2.69 5.17
CA VAL A 138 -4.86 2.75 5.36
C VAL A 138 -5.44 1.35 5.15
N TYR A 139 -6.34 0.96 6.05
CA TYR A 139 -7.10 -0.28 6.02
C TYR A 139 -8.56 0.08 5.86
N PHE A 140 -9.23 -0.56 4.92
CA PHE A 140 -10.60 -0.18 4.60
C PHE A 140 -11.37 -1.34 3.97
N ALA A 141 -12.69 -1.23 3.94
CA ALA A 141 -13.54 -2.27 3.36
C ALA A 141 -14.70 -1.70 2.51
N GLN A 142 -15.20 -2.55 1.62
CA GLN A 142 -16.51 -2.39 0.98
C GLN A 142 -17.19 -3.76 0.94
N GLY A 143 -18.27 -3.91 1.71
CA GLY A 143 -18.86 -5.22 1.95
C GLY A 143 -17.83 -6.17 2.56
N ALA A 144 -17.66 -7.37 1.97
CA ALA A 144 -16.71 -8.38 2.43
C ALA A 144 -15.30 -8.22 1.84
N GLN A 145 -15.08 -7.26 0.94
CA GLN A 145 -13.74 -6.99 0.42
C GLN A 145 -12.98 -6.08 1.38
N VAL A 146 -11.81 -6.52 1.80
CA VAL A 146 -10.95 -5.79 2.75
C VAL A 146 -9.61 -5.50 2.10
N TYR A 147 -9.14 -4.27 2.27
CA TYR A 147 -7.98 -3.74 1.58
C TYR A 147 -6.97 -3.15 2.57
N GLN A 148 -5.71 -3.17 2.18
CA GLN A 148 -4.63 -2.41 2.77
C GLN A 148 -3.88 -1.68 1.65
N ALA A 149 -3.68 -0.37 1.81
CA ALA A 149 -2.72 0.39 1.01
C ALA A 149 -1.64 0.95 1.95
N ALA A 150 -0.37 0.73 1.64
CA ALA A 150 0.75 1.07 2.51
C ALA A 150 1.94 1.66 1.75
N ILE A 151 2.61 2.61 2.40
CA ILE A 151 3.91 3.15 2.02
C ILE A 151 4.91 2.78 3.11
N TYR A 152 6.05 2.23 2.71
CA TYR A 152 7.20 2.00 3.58
C TYR A 152 8.35 2.93 3.15
N GLY A 153 8.85 3.73 4.10
CA GLY A 153 9.89 4.73 3.90
C GLY A 153 9.42 6.17 4.16
N ALA A 154 10.36 7.12 4.07
CA ALA A 154 10.14 8.53 4.36
C ALA A 154 9.53 9.27 3.16
N ALA A 155 8.24 9.09 2.90
CA ALA A 155 7.56 9.74 1.79
C ALA A 155 7.22 11.21 2.07
N SER A 156 7.37 12.07 1.05
CA SER A 156 6.90 13.46 1.10
C SER A 156 5.38 13.55 1.16
N ASP A 157 4.85 14.69 1.58
CA ASP A 157 3.41 14.95 1.65
C ASP A 157 2.72 14.74 0.31
N GLU A 158 3.30 15.29 -0.77
CA GLU A 158 2.78 15.14 -2.13
C GLU A 158 2.63 13.67 -2.54
N VAL A 159 3.68 12.86 -2.31
CA VAL A 159 3.65 11.42 -2.65
C VAL A 159 2.60 10.67 -1.82
N ARG A 160 2.46 11.00 -0.53
CA ARG A 160 1.44 10.40 0.34
C ARG A 160 0.04 10.77 -0.14
N THR A 161 -0.20 12.04 -0.41
CA THR A 161 -1.48 12.55 -0.90
C THR A 161 -1.87 11.88 -2.21
N THR A 162 -0.98 11.86 -3.22
CA THR A 162 -1.29 11.22 -4.51
C THR A 162 -1.62 9.73 -4.36
N PHE A 163 -0.88 9.00 -3.52
CA PHE A 163 -1.13 7.57 -3.31
C PHE A 163 -2.46 7.30 -2.62
N PHE A 164 -2.74 7.97 -1.49
CA PHE A 164 -3.93 7.68 -0.69
C PHE A 164 -5.22 8.28 -1.28
N GLU A 165 -5.17 9.47 -1.88
CA GLU A 165 -6.35 10.06 -2.56
C GLU A 165 -6.66 9.38 -3.91
N GLY A 166 -5.70 8.61 -4.44
CA GLY A 166 -5.90 7.75 -5.60
C GLY A 166 -6.81 6.54 -5.33
N LEU A 167 -7.11 6.23 -4.06
CA LEU A 167 -7.96 5.10 -3.66
C LEU A 167 -9.44 5.47 -3.73
N LYS A 168 -10.20 4.77 -4.58
CA LYS A 168 -11.64 5.02 -4.76
C LYS A 168 -12.40 3.73 -4.99
N LEU A 169 -13.53 3.61 -4.29
CA LEU A 169 -14.54 2.59 -4.51
C LEU A 169 -15.82 3.26 -5.06
N PRO A 170 -16.64 2.53 -5.84
CA PRO A 170 -17.88 3.06 -6.40
C PRO A 170 -18.92 3.40 -5.33
#